data_AF-A0A1G2KJ20-F1
#
_entry.id   AF-A0A1G2KJ20-F1
#
_cell.length_a   1.000
_cell.length_b   1.000
_cell.length_c   1.000
_cell.angle_alpha   90.00
_cell.angle_beta   90.00
_cell.angle_gamma   90.00
#
_symmetry.space_group_name_H-M   'P 1'
#
loop_
_entity.id
_entity.type
_entity.pdbx_description
1 polymer ?
#
loop_
_entity_poly.entity_id
_entity_poly.type
_entity_poly.pdbx_seq_one_letter_code
_entity_poly.pdbx_strand_id
1 'polypeptide(L)'
;MNTTLQVRVDKKTKQKAQKVFKNMGLDMSSGVKLYLSHVVNTGSLPFTPKTANGFTEEQERQIIQETERILKGGKRGYKSAAELFKALDLEKDE
;
A
#
# COMPACT_ATOMS: atom_id res chain seq x y z
N MET A 1 11.41 -16.12 28.86
CA MET A 1 11.75 -17.23 27.94
C MET A 1 12.03 -16.61 26.57
N ASN A 2 13.12 -17.02 25.92
CA ASN A 2 13.44 -16.57 24.56
C ASN A 2 13.21 -17.72 23.60
N THR A 3 12.59 -17.45 22.45
CA THR A 3 12.29 -18.44 21.42
C THR A 3 12.97 -18.03 20.11
N THR A 4 13.51 -19.01 19.38
CA THR A 4 14.18 -18.78 18.10
C THR A 4 13.18 -18.87 16.95
N LEU A 5 13.22 -17.89 16.04
CA LEU A 5 12.48 -17.89 14.79
C LEU A 5 13.42 -18.29 13.64
N GLN A 6 13.09 -19.36 12.91
CA GLN A 6 13.81 -19.79 11.71
C GLN A 6 12.95 -19.57 10.47
N VAL A 7 13.45 -18.79 9.50
CA VAL A 7 12.73 -18.46 8.26
C VAL A 7 13.59 -18.81 7.05
N ARG A 8 13.00 -19.49 6.07
CA ARG A 8 13.64 -19.75 4.77
C ARG A 8 13.45 -18.53 3.87
N VAL A 9 14.56 -18.02 3.33
CA VAL A 9 14.58 -16.89 2.40
C VAL A 9 15.68 -17.12 1.38
N ASP A 10 15.50 -16.61 0.17
CA ASP A 10 16.54 -16.70 -0.85
C ASP A 10 17.78 -15.87 -0.47
N LYS A 11 18.94 -16.32 -0.94
CA LYS A 11 20.22 -15.69 -0.60
C LYS A 11 20.30 -14.23 -1.05
N LYS A 12 19.71 -13.88 -2.20
CA LYS A 12 19.80 -12.53 -2.77
C LYS A 12 18.98 -11.54 -1.92
N THR A 13 17.76 -11.91 -1.53
CA THR A 13 16.88 -11.12 -0.67
C THR A 13 17.50 -10.93 0.70
N LYS A 14 18.05 -11.99 1.31
CA LYS A 14 18.75 -11.89 2.60
C LYS A 14 19.87 -10.85 2.56
N GLN A 15 20.71 -10.90 1.52
CA GLN A 15 21.83 -9.97 1.36
C GLN A 15 21.36 -8.53 1.14
N LYS A 16 20.33 -8.32 0.32
CA LYS A 16 19.75 -7.00 0.08
C LYS A 16 19.15 -6.41 1.35
N ALA A 17 18.31 -7.17 2.05
CA ALA A 17 17.71 -6.74 3.31
C ALA A 17 18.76 -6.42 4.36
N GLN A 18 19.83 -7.22 4.46
CA GLN A 18 20.92 -6.97 5.41
C GLN A 18 21.65 -5.65 5.11
N LYS A 19 21.87 -5.32 3.83
CA LYS A 19 22.48 -4.04 3.43
C LYS A 19 21.58 -2.85 3.81
N VAL A 20 20.27 -2.96 3.56
CA VAL A 20 19.30 -1.92 3.91
C VAL A 20 19.27 -1.69 5.42
N PHE A 21 19.11 -2.76 6.21
CA PHE A 21 19.09 -2.62 7.68
C PHE A 21 20.41 -2.06 8.23
N LYS A 22 21.55 -2.49 7.69
CA LYS A 22 22.86 -1.98 8.10
C LYS A 22 22.99 -0.47 7.84
N ASN A 23 22.48 0.02 6.71
CA ASN A 23 22.47 1.45 6.41
C ASN A 23 21.59 2.25 7.39
N MET A 24 20.59 1.60 8.00
CA MET A 24 19.74 2.17 9.05
C MET A 24 20.34 1.99 10.46
N GLY A 25 21.53 1.41 10.59
CA GLY A 25 22.15 1.09 11.89
C GLY A 25 21.53 -0.13 12.60
N LEU A 26 20.78 -0.97 11.89
CA LEU A 26 20.09 -2.14 12.44
C LEU A 26 20.74 -3.44 11.95
N ASP A 27 20.79 -4.44 12.84
CA ASP A 27 21.05 -5.81 12.43
C ASP A 27 19.75 -6.48 11.91
N MET A 28 19.91 -7.63 11.23
CA MET A 28 18.79 -8.37 10.65
C MET A 28 17.74 -8.78 11.69
N SER A 29 18.17 -9.25 12.86
CA SER A 29 17.28 -9.68 13.94
C SER A 29 16.52 -8.50 14.54
N SER A 30 17.16 -7.33 14.64
CA SER A 30 16.54 -6.09 15.08
C SER A 30 15.47 -5.61 14.10
N GLY A 31 15.71 -5.71 12.79
CA GLY A 31 14.69 -5.43 11.77
C GLY A 31 13.48 -6.37 11.87
N VAL A 32 13.71 -7.68 12.04
CA VAL A 32 12.61 -8.65 12.20
C VAL A 32 11.85 -8.44 13.50
N LYS A 33 12.53 -8.15 14.62
CA LYS A 33 11.87 -7.81 15.89
C LYS A 33 10.99 -6.57 15.74
N LEU A 34 11.47 -5.53 15.05
CA LEU A 34 10.71 -4.31 14.81
C LEU A 34 9.42 -4.60 14.01
N TYR A 35 9.50 -5.44 12.98
CA TYR A 35 8.33 -5.91 12.24
C TYR A 35 7.32 -6.62 13.15
N LEU A 36 7.76 -7.59 13.96
CA LEU A 36 6.87 -8.33 14.85
C LEU A 36 6.25 -7.45 15.92
N SER A 37 7.02 -6.54 16.51
CA SER A 37 6.51 -5.57 17.49
C SER A 37 5.45 -4.65 16.89
N HIS A 38 5.61 -4.23 15.63
CA HIS A 38 4.59 -3.42 14.96
C HIS A 38 3.29 -4.20 14.81
N VAL A 39 3.34 -5.44 14.32
CA VAL A 39 2.16 -6.31 14.15
C VAL A 39 1.44 -6.52 15.48
N VAL A 40 2.18 -6.76 16.57
CA VAL A 40 1.59 -6.93 17.90
C VAL A 40 0.93 -5.64 18.40
N ASN A 41 1.54 -4.49 18.14
CA ASN A 41 1.04 -3.20 18.64
C ASN A 41 -0.19 -2.71 17.87
N THR A 42 -0.24 -2.91 16.55
CA THR A 42 -1.34 -2.41 15.70
C THR A 42 -2.43 -3.44 15.45
N GLY A 43 -2.16 -4.73 15.71
CA GLY A 43 -3.07 -5.82 15.34
C GLY A 43 -3.24 -5.96 13.81
N SER A 44 -2.36 -5.35 13.02
CA SER A 44 -2.46 -5.26 11.56
C SER A 44 -1.10 -5.42 10.90
N LEU A 45 -1.08 -5.57 9.57
CA LEU A 45 0.17 -5.56 8.82
C LEU A 45 0.78 -4.15 8.84
N PRO A 46 2.12 -4.03 8.95
CA PRO A 46 2.82 -2.73 8.93
C PRO A 46 2.80 -2.03 7.56
N PHE A 47 2.15 -2.64 6.59
CA PHE A 47 1.93 -2.09 5.26
C PHE A 47 0.50 -2.40 4.85
N THR A 48 -0.12 -1.47 4.14
CA THR A 48 -1.42 -1.71 3.51
C THR A 48 -1.21 -2.65 2.33
N PRO A 49 -1.87 -3.82 2.28
CA PRO A 49 -1.84 -4.65 1.09
C PRO A 49 -2.43 -3.86 -0.06
N LYS A 50 -1.65 -3.74 -1.13
CA LYS A 50 -2.07 -3.10 -2.37
C LYS A 50 -2.43 -4.16 -3.39
N THR A 51 -3.42 -3.88 -4.21
CA THR A 51 -3.79 -4.75 -5.32
C THR A 51 -2.77 -4.62 -6.45
N ALA A 52 -2.89 -5.44 -7.51
CA ALA A 52 -1.97 -5.42 -8.65
C ALA A 52 -1.84 -4.02 -9.29
N ASN A 53 -2.90 -3.21 -9.15
CA ASN A 53 -3.00 -1.85 -9.68
C ASN A 53 -2.44 -0.78 -8.72
N GLY A 54 -1.91 -1.18 -7.56
CA GLY A 54 -1.29 -0.27 -6.59
C GLY A 54 -2.27 0.49 -5.68
N PHE A 55 -3.56 0.20 -5.80
CA PHE A 55 -4.63 0.74 -4.96
C PHE A 55 -4.84 -0.10 -3.70
N THR A 56 -5.46 0.49 -2.68
CA THR A 56 -6.07 -0.32 -1.62
C THR A 56 -7.30 -1.03 -2.18
N GLU A 57 -7.72 -2.13 -1.55
CA GLU A 57 -8.94 -2.84 -1.96
C GLU A 57 -10.18 -1.92 -1.97
N GLU A 58 -10.25 -1.00 -1.00
CA GLU A 58 -11.32 0.00 -0.91
C GLU A 58 -11.30 0.98 -2.08
N GLN A 59 -10.13 1.50 -2.44
CA GLN A 59 -9.96 2.40 -3.57
C GLN A 59 -10.31 1.70 -4.90
N GLU A 60 -9.83 0.48 -5.10
CA GLU A 60 -10.16 -0.28 -6.31
C GLU A 60 -11.66 -0.57 -6.38
N ARG A 61 -12.28 -0.90 -5.25
CA ARG A 61 -13.72 -1.11 -5.17
C ARG A 61 -14.51 0.18 -5.48
N GLN A 62 -14.04 1.35 -5.04
CA GLN A 62 -14.65 2.64 -5.39
C GLN A 62 -14.52 2.92 -6.89
N ILE A 63 -13.34 2.74 -7.47
CA ILE A 63 -13.08 2.93 -8.91
C ILE A 63 -13.99 2.02 -9.74
N ILE A 64 -14.10 0.74 -9.37
CA ILE A 64 -14.97 -0.22 -10.07
C ILE A 64 -16.43 0.20 -9.96
N GLN A 65 -16.90 0.58 -8.78
CA GLN A 65 -18.28 1.04 -8.57
C GLN A 65 -18.59 2.31 -9.37
N GLU A 66 -17.69 3.27 -9.38
CA GLU A 66 -17.85 4.51 -10.14
C GLU A 66 -17.87 4.25 -11.64
N THR A 67 -16.96 3.38 -12.12
CA THR A 67 -16.93 2.92 -13.50
C THR A 67 -18.24 2.24 -13.89
N GLU A 68 -18.74 1.31 -13.07
CA GLU A 68 -20.04 0.66 -13.31
C GLU A 68 -21.19 1.66 -13.33
N ARG A 69 -21.17 2.66 -12.44
CA ARG A 69 -22.21 3.69 -12.37
C ARG A 69 -22.22 4.54 -13.64
N ILE A 70 -21.06 4.93 -14.14
CA ILE A 70 -20.90 5.65 -15.41
C ILE A 70 -21.41 4.79 -16.57
N LEU A 71 -20.99 3.52 -16.64
CA LEU A 71 -21.41 2.57 -17.70
C LEU A 71 -22.93 2.31 -17.70
N LYS A 72 -23.58 2.24 -16.54
CA LYS A 72 -25.03 2.01 -16.40
C LYS A 72 -25.90 3.26 -16.65
N GLY A 73 -25.31 4.37 -17.11
CA GLY A 73 -26.05 5.60 -17.45
C GLY A 73 -25.78 6.79 -16.54
N GLY A 74 -24.78 6.70 -15.65
CA GLY A 74 -24.27 7.81 -14.87
C GLY A 74 -23.62 8.86 -15.77
N LYS A 75 -24.38 9.90 -16.10
CA LYS A 75 -23.87 11.05 -16.86
C LYS A 75 -22.76 11.75 -16.08
N ARG A 76 -21.51 11.57 -16.51
CA ARG A 76 -20.44 12.57 -16.38
C ARG A 76 -19.44 12.42 -17.52
N GLY A 77 -19.94 12.49 -18.74
CA GLY A 77 -19.11 12.84 -19.89
C GLY A 77 -18.86 14.35 -19.85
N TYR A 78 -17.61 14.76 -19.70
CA TYR A 78 -17.24 16.18 -19.83
C TYR A 78 -17.22 16.53 -21.31
N LYS A 79 -17.86 17.64 -21.69
CA LYS A 79 -17.96 18.06 -23.10
C LYS A 79 -16.67 18.72 -23.60
N SER A 80 -15.75 19.06 -22.69
CA SER A 80 -14.45 19.64 -23.01
C SER A 80 -13.41 19.33 -21.95
N ALA A 81 -12.13 19.39 -22.34
CA ALA A 81 -11.02 19.25 -21.39
C ALA A 81 -11.08 20.32 -20.29
N ALA A 82 -11.53 21.55 -20.61
CA ALA A 82 -11.69 22.63 -19.64
C ALA A 82 -12.74 22.30 -18.55
N GLU A 83 -13.82 21.62 -18.91
CA GLU A 83 -14.86 21.18 -17.97
C GLU A 83 -14.35 20.06 -17.05
N LEU A 84 -13.55 19.13 -17.60
CA LEU A 84 -12.88 18.08 -16.84
C LEU A 84 -11.90 18.67 -15.79
N PHE A 85 -11.02 19.58 -16.20
CA PHE A 85 -10.06 20.19 -15.28
C PHE A 85 -10.72 21.00 -14.16
N LYS A 86 -11.82 21.69 -14.48
CA LYS A 86 -12.60 22.43 -13.48
C LYS A 86 -13.23 21.51 -12.43
N ALA A 87 -13.65 20.30 -12.80
CA ALA A 87 -14.17 19.31 -11.86
C ALA A 87 -13.07 18.73 -10.95
N LEU A 88 -11.88 18.48 -11.50
CA LEU A 88 -10.74 17.93 -10.76
C LEU A 88 -10.11 18.91 -9.77
N ASP A 89 -10.14 20.22 -10.06
CA ASP A 89 -9.65 21.25 -9.13
C ASP A 89 -10.61 21.49 -7.95
N LEU A 90 -11.90 21.14 -8.08
CA LEU A 90 -12.90 21.28 -7.01
C LEU A 90 -12.88 20.13 -5.98
N GLU A 91 -12.13 19.04 -6.24
CA GLU A 91 -11.96 17.91 -5.32
C GLU A 91 -10.72 18.04 -4.42
N LYS A 92 -9.96 19.15 -4.53
CA LYS A 92 -8.74 19.39 -3.73
C LYS A 92 -8.95 20.18 -2.44
N ASP A 93 -10.19 20.60 -2.13
CA ASP A 93 -10.52 21.44 -0.98
C ASP A 93 -11.37 20.72 0.12
N GLU A 94 -11.07 19.45 0.41
CA GLU A 94 -11.46 18.79 1.68
C GLU A 94 -10.25 18.13 2.38
#